data_AF-A0A5D3FU97-F1
#
_entry.id   AF-A0A5D3FU97-F1
#
_cell.length_a   1.000
_cell.length_b   1.000
_cell.length_c   1.000
_cell.angle_alpha   90.00
_cell.angle_beta   90.00
_cell.angle_gamma   90.00
#
_symmetry.space_group_name_H-M   'P 1'
#
loop_
_entity.id
_entity.type
_entity.pdbx_description
1 polymer ?
#
loop_
_entity_poly.entity_id
_entity_poly.type
_entity_poly.pdbx_seq_one_letter_code
_entity_poly.pdbx_strand_id
1 'polypeptide(L)' 'MNEAVALLLVQRLFPEWVITRDAHGNWRAAISSGDLDGLMTRLAAADPDAARRAVHLLTEGGRVSRTGRPG' A
#
# COMPACT_ATOMS: atom_id res chain seq x y z
N MET A 1 -12.92 -1.09 21.90
CA MET A 1 -11.63 -1.68 21.44
C MET A 1 -10.52 -0.80 21.99
N ASN A 2 -9.49 -1.35 22.63
CA ASN A 2 -8.37 -0.54 23.13
C ASN A 2 -7.40 -0.24 21.96
N GLU A 3 -7.20 1.05 21.65
CA GLU A 3 -6.37 1.50 20.52
C GLU A 3 -4.94 0.96 20.61
N ALA A 4 -4.35 0.94 21.82
CA ALA A 4 -3.01 0.40 22.03
C ALA A 4 -2.93 -1.09 21.70
N VAL A 5 -3.98 -1.85 22.01
CA VAL A 5 -4.05 -3.29 21.69
C VAL A 5 -4.19 -3.49 20.19
N ALA A 6 -5.01 -2.68 19.51
CA ALA A 6 -5.16 -2.74 18.06
C ALA A 6 -3.82 -2.43 17.36
N LEU A 7 -3.10 -1.39 17.78
CA LEU A 7 -1.78 -1.05 17.23
C LEU A 7 -0.75 -2.15 17.47
N LEU A 8 -0.71 -2.73 18.68
CA LEU A 8 0.15 -3.88 18.98
C LEU A 8 -0.14 -5.07 18.06
N LEU A 9 -1.42 -5.35 17.79
CA LEU A 9 -1.82 -6.44 16.90
C LEU A 9 -1.36 -6.18 15.47
N VAL A 10 -1.59 -4.96 14.96
CA VAL A 10 -1.21 -4.59 13.59
C VAL A 10 0.31 -4.59 13.45
N GLN A 11 1.06 -4.07 14.43
CA GLN A 11 2.53 -4.14 14.43
C GLN A 11 3.04 -5.59 14.43
N ARG A 12 2.33 -6.51 15.11
CA ARG A 12 2.67 -7.95 15.13
C ARG A 12 2.38 -8.65 13.81
N LEU A 13 1.30 -8.28 13.14
CA LEU A 13 0.91 -8.83 11.84
C LEU A 13 1.79 -8.27 10.72
N PHE A 14 2.23 -7.02 10.85
CA PHE A 14 3.00 -6.30 9.85
C PHE A 14 4.23 -5.63 10.49
N PRO A 15 5.24 -6.41 10.91
CA PRO A 15 6.41 -5.89 11.61
C PRO A 15 7.24 -4.91 10.76
N GLU A 16 7.23 -5.10 9.44
CA GLU A 16 7.94 -4.25 8.47
C GLU A 16 7.19 -2.95 8.12
N TRP A 17 6.01 -2.73 8.69
CA TRP A 17 5.20 -1.55 8.41
C TRP A 17 5.50 -0.45 9.41
N VAL A 18 5.75 0.74 8.88
CA VAL A 18 5.88 1.97 9.64
C VAL A 18 4.49 2.57 9.79
N ILE A 19 3.89 2.40 10.96
CA ILE A 19 2.58 2.94 11.30
C ILE A 19 2.80 4.23 12.08
N THR A 20 2.34 5.35 11.52
CA THR A 20 2.48 6.67 12.13
C THR A 20 1.15 7.39 12.13
N ARG A 21 1.01 8.33 13.07
CA ARG A 21 -0.14 9.22 13.10
C ARG A 21 0.28 10.57 12.53
N ASP A 22 -0.45 11.05 11.52
CA ASP A 22 -0.17 12.35 10.91
C ASP A 22 -0.64 13.50 11.80
N ALA A 23 -0.27 14.73 11.43
CA ALA A 23 -0.63 15.95 12.16
C ALA A 23 -2.15 16.21 12.22
N HIS A 24 -2.94 15.57 11.34
CA HIS A 24 -4.40 15.65 11.32
C HIS A 24 -5.04 14.54 12.15
N GLY A 25 -4.25 13.69 12.79
CA GLY A 25 -4.73 12.59 13.62
C GLY A 25 -5.10 11.33 12.83
N ASN A 26 -4.83 11.27 11.52
CA ASN A 26 -5.07 10.09 10.70
C ASN A 26 -3.94 9.08 10.86
N TRP A 27 -4.29 7.80 10.81
CA TRP A 27 -3.31 6.72 10.78
C TRP A 27 -2.78 6.50 9.36
N ARG A 28 -1.46 6.43 9.23
CA ARG A 28 -0.76 6.14 7.99
C ARG A 28 0.12 4.91 8.20
N ALA A 29 0.08 3.98 7.26
CA ALA A 29 0.99 2.85 7.20
C ALA A 29 1.85 2.96 5.95
N ALA A 30 3.16 2.86 6.12
CA ALA A 30 4.12 2.78 5.03
C ALA A 30 4.86 1.45 5.11
N ILE A 31 5.07 0.81 3.97
CA ILE A 31 5.78 -0.47 3.85
C ILE A 31 6.98 -0.27 2.91
N SER A 32 8.15 -0.78 3.30
CA SER A 32 9.33 -0.82 2.45
C SER A 32 9.58 -2.25 1.98
N SER A 33 9.92 -2.43 0.70
CA SER A 33 10.27 -3.73 0.14
C SER A 33 11.38 -3.53 -0.90
N GLY A 34 12.34 -4.45 -0.94
CA GLY A 34 13.40 -4.43 -1.95
C GLY A 34 12.93 -4.82 -3.35
N ASP A 35 11.74 -5.42 -3.46
CA ASP A 35 11.14 -5.85 -4.72
C ASP A 35 9.62 -5.62 -4.73
N LEU A 36 9.06 -5.38 -5.92
CA LEU A 36 7.65 -5.09 -6.16
C LEU A 36 6.73 -6.29 -5.88
N ASP A 37 7.14 -7.52 -6.20
CA ASP A 37 6.34 -8.72 -5.91
C ASP A 37 6.25 -8.95 -4.39
N GLY A 38 7.33 -8.67 -3.68
CA GLY A 38 7.36 -8.68 -2.22
C GLY A 38 6.47 -7.59 -1.60
N LEU A 39 6.34 -6.44 -2.25
CA LEU A 39 5.41 -5.38 -1.82
C LEU A 39 3.95 -5.81 -2.05
N MET A 40 3.64 -6.33 -3.23
CA MET A 40 2.29 -6.74 -3.61
C MET A 40 1.77 -7.92 -2.79
N THR A 41 2.62 -8.90 -2.47
CA THR A 41 2.26 -10.03 -1.59
C THR A 41 1.84 -9.55 -0.21
N ARG A 42 2.56 -8.59 0.36
CA ARG A 42 2.25 -8.03 1.69
C ARG A 42 1.00 -7.15 1.65
N LEU A 43 0.81 -6.39 0.57
CA LEU A 43 -0.42 -5.62 0.35
C LEU A 43 -1.63 -6.55 0.23
N ALA A 44 -1.53 -7.64 -0.52
CA ALA A 44 -2.61 -8.62 -0.68
C ALA A 44 -2.95 -9.35 0.62
N ALA A 45 -1.96 -9.60 1.49
CA ALA A 45 -2.19 -10.18 2.80
C ALA A 45 -2.94 -9.22 3.75
N ALA A 46 -2.76 -7.91 3.58
CA ALA A 46 -3.42 -6.89 4.39
C ALA A 46 -4.80 -6.49 3.85
N ASP A 47 -4.89 -6.29 2.54
CA ASP A 47 -6.11 -5.94 1.82
C ASP A 47 -6.03 -6.48 0.38
N PRO A 48 -6.67 -7.64 0.10
CA PRO A 48 -6.68 -8.25 -1.22
C PRO A 48 -7.30 -7.35 -2.30
N ASP A 49 -8.30 -6.55 -1.95
CA ASP A 49 -8.98 -5.65 -2.88
C ASP A 49 -8.12 -4.43 -3.20
N ALA A 50 -7.43 -3.86 -2.20
CA ALA A 50 -6.46 -2.79 -2.43
C ALA A 50 -5.29 -3.26 -3.31
N ALA A 51 -4.79 -4.49 -3.10
CA ALA A 51 -3.78 -5.07 -3.96
C ALA A 51 -4.27 -5.19 -5.41
N ARG A 52 -5.50 -5.68 -5.62
CA ARG A 52 -6.09 -5.77 -6.95
C ARG A 52 -6.23 -4.41 -7.65
N ARG A 53 -6.65 -3.37 -6.90
CA ARG A 53 -6.71 -1.99 -7.42
C ARG A 53 -5.34 -1.45 -7.78
N ALA A 54 -4.32 -1.70 -6.96
CA ALA A 54 -2.95 -1.28 -7.23
C ALA A 54 -2.40 -1.92 -8.52
N VAL A 55 -2.62 -3.22 -8.73
CA VAL A 55 -2.24 -3.90 -9.99
C VAL A 55 -2.95 -3.27 -11.19
N HIS A 56 -4.26 -3.01 -11.08
CA HIS A 56 -5.02 -2.35 -12.13
C HIS A 56 -4.44 -0.97 -12.48
N LEU A 57 -4.17 -0.13 -11.48
CA LEU A 57 -3.61 1.21 -11.68
C LEU A 57 -2.20 1.16 -12.29
N LEU A 58 -1.34 0.24 -11.86
CA LEU A 58 0.00 0.04 -12.45
C LEU A 58 -0.08 -0.43 -13.90
N THR A 59 -1.05 -1.30 -14.22
CA THR A 59 -1.25 -1.83 -15.57
C THR A 59 -1.86 -0.79 -16.52
N GLU A 60 -2.76 0.06 -16.03
CA GLU A 60 -3.42 1.14 -16.79
C GLU A 60 -2.47 2.33 -17.01
N GLY A 61 -1.62 2.66 -16.02
CA GLY A 61 -0.59 3.70 -16.13
C GLY A 61 0.46 3.44 -17.22
N GLY A 62 0.69 2.17 -17.59
CA GLY A 62 1.57 1.78 -18.69
C GLY A 62 1.01 2.07 -20.10
N ARG A 63 -0.29 2.41 -20.23
CA ARG A 63 -0.93 2.71 -21.52
C ARG A 63 -1.08 4.21 -21.82
N VAL A 64 -0.85 5.09 -20.86
CA VAL A 64 -0.89 6.56 -21.04
C VAL A 64 0.50 7.12 -21.35
N SER A 65 1.17 6.57 -22.37
CA SER A 65 2.39 7.18 -22.93
C SER A 65 2.58 6.94 -24.43
N ARG A 66 1.52 6.55 -25.17
CA ARG A 66 1.63 6.43 -26.63
C ARG A 66 0.36 6.81 -27.38
N THR A 67 -0.13 8.02 -27.16
CA THR A 67 -0.94 8.80 -28.13
C THR A 67 -0.59 10.26 -27.83
N GLY A 68 -0.08 11.11 -28.70
CA GLY A 68 -0.05 11.20 -30.14
C GLY A 68 -0.06 12.71 -30.41
N ARG A 69 1.09 13.31 -30.71
CA ARG A 69 1.18 14.71 -31.14
C ARG A 69 1.26 14.70 -32.67
N PRO A 70 0.22 15.11 -33.42
CA PRO A 70 0.42 15.47 -34.81
C PRO A 70 0.98 16.91 -34.85
N GLY A 71 1.99 17.09 -35.70
CA GLY A 71 2.43 18.42 -36.14
C GLY A 71 1.50 18.98 -37.20
#